data_AF-A0A1F4FDT4-F1
#
_entry.id   AF-A0A1F4FDT4-F1
#
_cell.length_a   1.000
_cell.length_b   1.000
_cell.length_c   1.000
_cell.angle_alpha   90.00
_cell.angle_beta   90.00
_cell.angle_gamma   90.00
#
_symmetry.space_group_name_H-M   'P 1'
#
loop_
_entity.id
_entity.type
_entity.pdbx_description
1 polymer ?
#
loop_
_entity_poly.entity_id
_entity_poly.type
_entity_poly.pdbx_seq_one_letter_code
_entity_poly.pdbx_strand_id
1 'polypeptide(L)'
;MRCAGGRAELFPMTNRSPIHAFLKRAFDLVLAGAGLILLMPLLAAIAVAVRLDSPGTILFRQDRVGLNFRRFRIFKFRSMVADAASRGPLLTA
;
A
#
# COMPACT_ATOMS: atom_id res chain seq x y z
N MET A 1 24.91 -23.04 -11.17
CA MET A 1 25.19 -21.61 -11.46
C MET A 1 25.38 -20.87 -10.15
N ARG A 2 26.63 -20.51 -9.84
CA ARG A 2 27.01 -19.69 -8.68
C ARG A 2 26.94 -18.23 -9.11
N CYS A 3 26.11 -17.43 -8.45
CA CYS A 3 26.28 -15.98 -8.45
C CYS A 3 26.67 -15.58 -7.03
N ALA A 4 27.98 -15.51 -6.80
CA ALA A 4 28.58 -14.81 -5.68
C ALA A 4 28.99 -13.42 -6.16
N GLY A 5 28.80 -12.40 -5.33
CA GLY A 5 29.51 -11.12 -5.44
C GLY A 5 28.80 -10.04 -6.23
N GLY A 6 28.29 -9.03 -5.52
CA GLY A 6 27.75 -7.82 -6.14
C GLY A 6 27.14 -6.85 -5.14
N ARG A 7 27.97 -6.29 -4.25
CA ARG A 7 27.80 -5.00 -3.55
C ARG A 7 26.40 -4.67 -2.99
N ALA A 8 26.28 -4.76 -1.67
CA ALA A 8 25.22 -4.14 -0.87
C ALA A 8 25.32 -2.60 -0.88
N GLU A 9 25.28 -1.98 -2.05
CA GLU A 9 25.36 -0.52 -2.26
C GLU A 9 24.21 -0.02 -3.13
N LEU A 10 22.94 -0.16 -2.69
CA LEU A 10 21.80 0.22 -3.55
C LEU A 10 20.82 1.26 -3.00
N PHE A 11 20.92 1.71 -1.75
CA PHE A 11 20.18 2.90 -1.32
C PHE A 11 20.97 3.69 -0.29
N PRO A 12 21.41 4.93 -0.59
CA PRO A 12 21.95 5.80 0.45
C PRO A 12 20.83 6.04 1.46
N MET A 13 21.03 5.63 2.72
CA MET A 13 20.20 6.09 3.82
C MET A 13 20.38 7.60 3.91
N THR A 14 19.46 8.33 3.29
CA THR A 14 19.51 9.79 3.23
C THR A 14 19.56 10.33 4.67
N ASN A 15 20.61 11.09 4.98
CA ASN A 15 20.83 11.69 6.30
C ASN A 15 19.77 12.77 6.53
N ARG A 16 18.58 12.38 6.98
CA ARG A 16 17.51 13.33 7.33
C ARG A 16 17.72 13.80 8.75
N SER A 17 17.67 15.12 8.97
CA SER A 17 17.66 15.66 10.31
C SER A 17 16.49 15.07 11.12
N PRO A 18 16.70 14.72 12.40
CA PRO A 18 15.66 14.08 13.22
C PRO A 18 14.41 14.97 13.35
N ILE A 19 14.62 16.29 13.40
CA ILE A 19 13.55 17.30 13.44
C ILE A 19 12.70 17.26 12.17
N HIS A 20 13.33 17.17 10.99
CA HIS A 20 12.60 17.10 9.72
C HIS A 20 11.78 15.81 9.62
N ALA A 21 12.33 14.67 10.07
CA ALA A 21 11.60 13.41 10.10
C ALA A 21 10.37 13.46 11.04
N PHE A 22 10.52 14.09 12.21
CA PHE A 22 9.43 14.29 13.16
C PHE A 22 8.32 15.17 12.60
N LEU A 23 8.69 16.35 12.06
CA LEU A 23 7.72 17.28 11.46
C LEU A 23 6.97 16.66 10.29
N LYS A 24 7.67 15.94 9.40
CA LYS A 24 7.03 15.21 8.29
C LYS A 24 6.02 14.18 8.82
N ARG A 25 6.36 13.46 9.89
CA ARG A 25 5.47 12.45 10.48
C ARG A 25 4.23 13.08 11.11
N ALA A 26 4.39 14.19 11.83
CA ALA A 26 3.26 14.93 12.40
C ALA A 26 2.34 15.46 11.30
N PHE A 27 2.91 16.08 10.26
CA PHE A 27 2.17 16.56 9.11
C PHE A 27 1.39 15.44 8.41
N ASP A 28 2.05 14.31 8.14
CA ASP A 28 1.41 13.15 7.50
C ASP A 28 0.24 12.61 8.33
N LEU A 29 0.39 12.55 9.65
CA LEU A 29 -0.66 12.03 10.53
C LEU A 29 -1.88 12.96 10.56
N VAL A 30 -1.66 14.27 10.68
CA VAL A 30 -2.73 15.27 10.72
C VAL A 30 -3.46 15.32 9.38
N LEU A 31 -2.72 15.41 8.27
CA LEU A 31 -3.32 15.52 6.95
C LEU A 31 -4.05 14.23 6.54
N ALA A 32 -3.47 13.06 6.83
CA ALA A 32 -4.14 11.79 6.57
C ALA A 32 -5.38 11.61 7.44
N GLY A 33 -5.33 12.00 8.72
CA GLY A 33 -6.48 11.93 9.63
C GLY A 33 -7.63 12.83 9.19
N ALA A 34 -7.33 14.11 8.88
CA ALA A 34 -8.33 15.05 8.38
C ALA A 34 -8.92 14.60 7.03
N GLY A 35 -8.07 14.15 6.10
CA GLY A 35 -8.50 13.60 4.82
C GLY A 35 -9.41 12.37 4.97
N LEU A 36 -9.10 11.48 5.93
CA LEU A 36 -9.91 10.29 6.18
C LEU A 36 -11.30 10.63 6.72
N ILE A 37 -11.40 11.60 7.64
CA ILE A 37 -12.69 12.06 8.19
C ILE A 37 -13.52 12.72 7.08
N LEU A 38 -12.92 13.62 6.30
CA LEU A 38 -13.60 14.33 5.23
C LEU A 38 -14.09 13.39 4.13
N LEU A 39 -13.29 12.39 3.76
CA LEU A 39 -13.61 11.43 2.71
C LEU A 39 -14.40 10.23 3.22
N MET A 40 -14.62 10.10 4.53
CA MET A 40 -15.30 8.95 5.14
C MET A 40 -16.64 8.58 4.47
N PRO A 41 -17.57 9.52 4.16
CA PRO A 41 -18.83 9.15 3.50
C PRO A 41 -18.62 8.59 2.09
N LEU A 42 -17.67 9.15 1.32
CA LEU A 42 -17.32 8.65 -0.01
C LEU A 42 -16.70 7.26 0.06
N LEU A 43 -15.78 7.04 1.00
CA LEU A 43 -15.16 5.74 1.22
C LEU A 43 -16.18 4.67 1.63
N ALA A 44 -17.20 5.04 2.40
CA ALA A 44 -18.31 4.16 2.75
C ALA A 44 -19.17 3.80 1.53
N ALA A 45 -19.49 4.77 0.67
CA ALA A 45 -20.22 4.51 -0.58
C ALA A 45 -19.45 3.55 -1.50
N ILE A 46 -18.13 3.76 -1.66
CA ILE A 46 -17.26 2.85 -2.42
C ILE A 46 -17.23 1.46 -1.78
N ALA A 47 -17.16 1.37 -0.45
CA ALA A 47 -17.16 0.10 0.26
C ALA A 47 -18.43 -0.72 -0.02
N VAL A 48 -19.60 -0.07 -0.07
CA VAL A 48 -20.87 -0.70 -0.45
C VAL A 48 -20.83 -1.14 -1.91
N ALA A 49 -20.40 -0.28 -2.84
CA ALA A 49 -20.30 -0.61 -4.26
C ALA A 49 -19.41 -1.85 -4.51
N VAL A 50 -18.24 -1.91 -3.87
CA VAL A 50 -17.31 -3.04 -3.97
C VAL A 50 -17.92 -4.33 -3.40
N ARG A 51 -18.72 -4.22 -2.33
CA ARG A 51 -19.38 -5.39 -1.71
C ARG A 51 -20.53 -5.94 -2.56
N LEU A 52 -21.19 -5.08 -3.34
CA LEU A 52 -22.25 -5.46 -4.26
C LEU A 52 -21.70 -6.08 -5.55
N ASP A 53 -20.52 -5.65 -6.01
CA ASP A 53 -19.88 -6.16 -7.22
C ASP A 53 -19.44 -7.63 -7.10
N SER A 54 -18.85 -8.03 -5.97
CA SER A 54 -18.52 -9.44 -5.73
C SER A 54 -18.51 -9.83 -4.24
N PRO A 55 -18.91 -11.08 -3.90
CA PRO A 55 -18.82 -11.56 -2.52
C PRO A 55 -17.34 -11.67 -2.11
N GLY A 56 -16.93 -10.89 -1.11
CA GLY A 56 -15.54 -10.94 -0.63
C GLY A 56 -15.14 -9.74 0.22
N THR A 57 -13.86 -9.70 0.61
CA THR A 57 -13.33 -8.57 1.40
C THR A 57 -13.30 -7.29 0.57
N ILE A 58 -13.80 -6.19 1.16
CA ILE A 58 -13.85 -4.86 0.53
C ILE A 58 -12.44 -4.33 0.23
N LEU A 59 -11.50 -4.57 1.15
CA LEU A 59 -10.11 -4.14 1.03
C LEU A 59 -9.22 -5.30 0.60
N PHE A 60 -8.34 -5.02 -0.36
CA PHE A 60 -7.21 -5.85 -0.76
C PHE A 60 -5.95 -5.45 0.01
N ARG A 61 -5.17 -6.45 0.42
CA ARG A 61 -3.95 -6.30 1.22
C ARG A 61 -2.73 -6.66 0.36
N GLN A 62 -1.78 -5.75 0.23
CA GLN A 62 -0.54 -5.98 -0.51
C GLN A 62 0.67 -5.64 0.34
N ASP A 63 1.61 -6.57 0.50
CA ASP A 63 2.88 -6.29 1.19
C ASP A 63 3.84 -5.56 0.23
N ARG A 64 4.51 -4.52 0.72
CA ARG A 64 5.58 -3.78 0.03
C ARG A 64 6.75 -3.54 0.97
N VAL A 65 7.94 -3.37 0.39
CA VAL A 65 9.14 -2.98 1.13
C VAL A 65 9.12 -1.46 1.33
N GLY A 66 9.19 -1.01 2.58
CA GLY A 66 9.16 0.41 2.94
C GLY A 66 10.51 0.93 3.45
N LEU A 67 10.45 2.01 4.22
CA LEU A 67 11.63 2.65 4.81
C LEU A 67 12.45 1.64 5.65
N ASN A 68 13.78 1.70 5.51
CA ASN A 68 14.73 0.81 6.20
C ASN A 68 14.44 -0.68 5.95
N PHE A 69 14.00 -1.01 4.74
CA PHE A 69 13.63 -2.38 4.32
C PHE A 69 12.54 -3.03 5.19
N ARG A 70 11.79 -2.24 5.96
CA ARG A 70 10.69 -2.74 6.77
C ARG A 70 9.50 -2.99 5.87
N ARG A 71 9.04 -4.24 5.83
CA ARG A 71 7.82 -4.60 5.10
C ARG A 71 6.62 -3.91 5.74
N PHE A 72 5.76 -3.33 4.92
CA PHE A 72 4.49 -2.75 5.35
C PHE A 72 3.37 -3.21 4.42
N ARG A 73 2.16 -3.22 4.95
CA ARG A 73 0.97 -3.66 4.22
C ARG A 73 0.17 -2.47 3.76
N ILE A 74 -0.13 -2.43 2.47
CA ILE A 74 -1.00 -1.44 1.85
C ILE A 74 -2.42 -2.02 1.81
N PHE A 75 -3.38 -1.18 2.19
CA PHE A 75 -4.81 -1.44 2.05
C PHE A 75 -5.35 -0.58 0.90
N LYS A 76 -6.06 -1.19 -0.04
CA LYS A 76 -6.74 -0.51 -1.14
C LYS A 76 -8.11 -1.14 -1.37
N PHE A 77 -9.06 -0.40 -1.93
CA PHE A 77 -10.29 -1.02 -2.40
C PHE A 77 -9.97 -2.06 -3.46
N ARG A 78 -10.71 -3.17 -3.42
CA ARG A 78 -10.61 -4.22 -4.41
C ARG A 78 -11.15 -3.68 -5.74
N SER A 79 -10.34 -3.72 -6.79
CA SER A 79 -10.75 -3.41 -8.17
C SER A 79 -10.79 -4.64 -9.07
N MET A 80 -10.19 -5.76 -8.64
CA MET A 80 -10.24 -7.04 -9.34
C MET A 80 -11.27 -7.96 -8.68
N VAL A 81 -12.06 -8.64 -9.50
CA VAL A 81 -13.03 -9.66 -9.04
C VAL A 81 -12.32 -10.67 -8.13
N ALA A 82 -13.00 -11.12 -7.07
CA ALA A 82 -12.44 -12.08 -6.11
C ALA A 82 -11.85 -13.35 -6.75
N ASP A 83 -12.39 -13.74 -7.90
CA ASP A 83 -12.08 -14.95 -8.66
C ASP A 83 -11.07 -14.71 -9.82
N ALA A 84 -10.41 -13.54 -9.86
CA ALA A 84 -9.55 -13.19 -10.99
C ALA A 84 -8.40 -14.20 -11.24
N ALA A 85 -7.88 -14.83 -10.17
CA ALA A 85 -6.82 -15.84 -10.27
C ALA A 85 -7.27 -17.13 -11.00
N SER A 86 -8.57 -17.40 -11.02
CA SER A 86 -9.17 -18.60 -11.62
C SER A 86 -9.79 -18.33 -12.99
N ARG A 87 -9.86 -17.07 -13.43
CA ARG A 87 -10.53 -16.64 -14.68
C ARG A 87 -9.58 -16.25 -15.82
N GLY A 88 -8.27 -16.18 -15.60
CA GLY A 88 -7.33 -15.75 -16.64
C GLY A 88 -5.86 -16.14 -16.38
N PRO A 89 -4.95 -15.84 -17.32
CA PRO A 89 -3.54 -16.17 -17.18
C PRO A 89 -2.94 -15.50 -15.93
N LEU A 90 -2.13 -16.25 -15.18
CA LEU A 90 -1.48 -15.76 -13.95
C LEU A 90 -0.48 -14.62 -14.21
N LEU A 91 -0.11 -14.39 -15.47
CA LEU A 91 0.76 -13.31 -15.94
C LEU A 91 0.18 -12.74 -17.24
N THR A 92 0.15 -11.41 -17.35
CA THR A 92 -0.04 -10.74 -18.65
C THR A 92 1.21 -10.99 -19.48
N ALA A 93 1.03 -11.65 -20.64
CA ALA A 93 2.09 -11.87 -21.63
C ALA A 93 2.60 -10.55 -22.22
#